data_AF-A0A4Q9NLB1-F1
#
_entry.id   AF-A0A4Q9NLB1-F1
#
_cell.length_a   1.000
_cell.length_b   1.000
_cell.length_c   1.000
_cell.angle_alpha   90.00
_cell.angle_beta   90.00
_cell.angle_gamma   90.00
#
_symmetry.space_group_name_H-M   'P 1'
#
loop_
_entity.id
_entity.type
_entity.pdbx_description
1 polymer ?
#
loop_
_entity_poly.entity_id
_entity_poly.type
_entity_poly.pdbx_seq_one_letter_code
_entity_poly.pdbx_strand_id
1 'polypeptide(L)'
;MRVNQKDLLAFVVAHDRLREIDMRYSYIFPDDSQHAQVIPHPSLQILTCRTPLLSSQTPVPTNLTHFYRPYLLSRQLPGIVALLGPQLVSLRVGECFPIERSSPWSLLDVVTNFPRLRFFHVEMFHTSLPSLGTTLVDWFRDRQASRVLIARPKIVLAWTNKQQFLRTEKQEIEWDQYVDKFAVRVLTEWDNYIERIIYRHSARPYISVTLDAAGGMGGQLVKAEDTDMRDDYWKHV
;
A
#
# COMPACT_ATOMS: atom_id res chain seq x y z
N MET A 1 4.47 -8.22 20.93
CA MET A 1 5.49 -9.23 21.30
C MET A 1 6.88 -8.68 20.96
N ARG A 2 7.91 -8.91 21.78
CA ARG A 2 9.30 -8.56 21.44
C ARG A 2 9.96 -9.76 20.77
N VAL A 3 10.65 -9.55 19.66
CA VAL A 3 11.35 -10.61 18.91
C VAL A 3 12.80 -10.18 18.70
N ASN A 4 13.74 -11.05 19.02
CA ASN A 4 15.15 -10.83 18.72
C ASN A 4 15.39 -11.10 17.21
N GLN A 5 16.14 -10.23 16.54
CA GLN A 5 16.44 -10.37 15.11
C GLN A 5 17.16 -11.69 14.78
N LYS A 6 18.12 -12.11 15.61
CA LYS A 6 18.87 -13.36 15.42
C LYS A 6 17.96 -14.59 15.47
N ASP A 7 17.04 -14.63 16.42
CA ASP A 7 16.10 -15.75 16.56
C ASP A 7 15.14 -15.82 15.38
N LEU A 8 14.68 -14.66 14.89
CA LEU A 8 13.88 -14.58 13.68
C LEU A 8 14.66 -15.10 12.47
N LEU A 9 15.91 -14.68 12.29
CA LEU A 9 16.75 -15.14 11.18
C LEU A 9 17.01 -16.64 11.26
N ALA A 10 17.30 -17.17 12.45
CA ALA A 10 17.46 -18.60 12.67
C ALA A 10 16.17 -19.38 12.35
N PHE A 11 15.01 -18.87 12.77
CA PHE A 11 13.72 -19.43 12.41
C PHE A 11 13.55 -19.45 10.89
N VAL A 12 13.78 -18.32 10.21
CA VAL A 12 13.62 -18.23 8.77
C VAL A 12 14.55 -19.20 8.06
N VAL A 13 15.84 -19.26 8.42
CA VAL A 13 16.84 -20.24 7.92
C VAL A 13 16.42 -21.69 8.11
N ALA A 14 15.80 -22.03 9.24
CA ALA A 14 15.35 -23.39 9.51
C ALA A 14 14.13 -23.83 8.67
N HIS A 15 13.43 -22.91 8.00
CA HIS A 15 12.19 -23.18 7.28
C HIS A 15 12.31 -22.80 5.80
N ASP A 16 12.96 -23.66 5.01
CA ASP A 16 13.21 -23.49 3.56
C ASP A 16 11.96 -23.25 2.69
N ARG A 17 10.80 -23.77 3.12
CA ARG A 17 9.50 -23.63 2.45
C ARG A 17 8.66 -22.46 2.95
N LEU A 18 9.20 -21.63 3.85
CA LEU A 18 8.48 -20.48 4.41
C LEU A 18 8.15 -19.46 3.31
N ARG A 19 6.86 -19.22 3.08
CA ARG A 19 6.36 -18.26 2.07
C ARG A 19 5.91 -16.93 2.64
N GLU A 20 5.48 -16.92 3.89
CA GLU A 20 4.90 -15.74 4.53
C GLU A 20 5.48 -15.55 5.94
N ILE A 21 5.80 -14.29 6.27
CA ILE A 21 6.10 -13.85 7.62
C ILE A 21 5.18 -12.69 7.98
N ASP A 22 4.40 -12.85 9.06
CA ASP A 22 3.56 -11.78 9.61
C ASP A 22 4.03 -11.34 10.99
N MET A 23 4.57 -10.12 11.06
CA MET A 23 5.07 -9.49 12.27
C MET A 23 4.41 -8.13 12.53
N ARG A 24 3.14 -7.95 12.14
CA ARG A 24 2.45 -6.66 12.34
C ARG A 24 2.35 -6.20 13.80
N TYR A 25 2.30 -7.14 14.74
CA TYR A 25 2.20 -6.88 16.20
C TYR A 25 3.51 -7.13 16.95
N SER A 26 4.61 -7.31 16.23
CA SER A 26 5.93 -7.61 16.80
C SER A 26 6.89 -6.44 16.64
N TYR A 27 7.68 -6.20 17.68
CA TYR A 27 8.79 -5.27 17.64
C TYR A 27 10.10 -6.06 17.57
N ILE A 28 10.85 -5.83 16.50
CA ILE A 28 12.17 -6.44 16.29
C ILE A 28 13.20 -5.46 16.82
N PHE A 29 14.06 -5.95 17.70
CA PHE A 29 15.20 -5.19 18.19
C PHE A 29 16.41 -5.61 17.36
N PRO A 30 17.16 -4.64 16.80
CA PRO A 30 18.40 -4.96 16.12
C PRO A 30 19.34 -5.65 17.10
N ASP A 31 20.00 -6.70 16.63
CA ASP A 31 21.11 -7.29 17.37
C ASP A 31 22.33 -6.39 17.17
N ASP A 32 22.99 -5.98 18.26
CA ASP A 32 24.20 -5.13 18.21
C ASP A 32 25.38 -5.84 17.51
N SER A 33 25.26 -7.15 17.26
CA SER A 33 26.19 -7.90 16.43
C SER A 33 26.02 -7.56 14.93
N GLN A 34 26.85 -6.62 14.46
CA GLN A 34 26.89 -6.02 13.11
C GLN A 34 27.21 -6.98 11.94
N HIS A 35 26.68 -8.20 11.90
CA HIS A 35 26.92 -9.09 10.78
C HIS A 35 25.67 -9.09 9.91
N ALA A 36 25.80 -8.51 8.72
CA ALA A 36 24.81 -8.53 7.65
C ALA A 36 24.47 -9.99 7.30
N GLN A 37 23.53 -10.57 8.05
CA GLN A 37 23.04 -11.90 7.78
C GLN A 37 22.10 -11.79 6.60
N VAL A 38 22.58 -12.27 5.47
CA VAL A 38 21.80 -12.53 4.26
C VAL A 38 20.58 -13.34 4.64
N ILE A 39 19.39 -12.90 4.22
CA ILE A 39 18.18 -13.73 4.27
C ILE A 39 18.17 -14.52 2.95
N PRO A 40 18.71 -15.75 2.87
CA PRO A 40 18.77 -16.49 1.62
C PRO A 40 17.52 -17.35 1.57
N HIS A 41 16.36 -16.71 1.43
CA HIS A 41 15.07 -17.43 1.40
C HIS A 41 14.38 -17.24 0.08
N PRO A 42 14.76 -18.02 -0.94
CA PRO A 42 14.11 -17.93 -2.24
C PRO A 42 12.60 -18.23 -2.14
N SER A 43 12.11 -18.92 -1.12
CA SER A 43 10.68 -19.23 -1.01
C SER A 43 9.82 -18.08 -0.45
N LEU A 44 10.43 -17.08 0.20
CA LEU A 44 9.68 -16.01 0.88
C LEU A 44 9.05 -15.06 -0.14
N GLN A 45 7.73 -14.94 -0.10
CA GLN A 45 6.92 -14.14 -1.03
C GLN A 45 6.20 -12.98 -0.37
N ILE A 46 5.85 -13.13 0.91
CA ILE A 46 5.01 -12.18 1.64
C ILE A 46 5.69 -11.78 2.95
N LEU A 47 5.88 -10.48 3.14
CA LEU A 47 6.45 -9.93 4.37
C LEU A 47 5.53 -8.85 4.93
N THR A 48 5.08 -9.04 6.17
CA THR A 48 4.50 -7.98 6.99
C THR A 48 5.45 -7.66 8.12
N CYS A 49 5.96 -6.43 8.20
CA CYS A 49 6.83 -6.02 9.30
C CYS A 49 6.58 -4.59 9.77
N ARG A 50 6.36 -4.42 11.07
CA ARG A 50 6.23 -3.09 11.70
C ARG A 50 7.58 -2.37 11.82
N THR A 51 8.61 -3.12 12.18
CA THR A 51 9.98 -2.61 12.39
C THR A 51 10.81 -2.77 11.11
N PRO A 52 11.77 -1.88 10.82
CA PRO A 52 12.60 -2.01 9.62
C PRO A 52 13.44 -3.29 9.71
N LEU A 53 12.93 -4.38 9.13
CA LEU A 53 13.66 -5.65 9.04
C LEU A 53 14.64 -5.63 7.86
N LEU A 54 14.25 -4.95 6.79
CA LEU A 54 15.08 -4.80 5.59
C LEU A 54 15.95 -3.56 5.75
N SER A 55 17.26 -3.74 5.62
CA SER A 55 18.25 -2.68 5.58
C SER A 55 18.97 -2.71 4.23
N SER A 56 19.62 -1.61 3.84
CA SER A 56 20.45 -1.56 2.62
C SER A 56 21.60 -2.59 2.63
N GLN A 57 21.94 -3.14 3.80
CA GLN A 57 23.00 -4.12 3.98
C GLN A 57 22.49 -5.57 3.94
N THR A 58 21.17 -5.78 3.91
CA THR A 58 20.56 -7.12 3.89
C THR A 58 20.09 -7.43 2.47
N PRO A 59 20.63 -8.45 1.80
CA PRO A 59 20.06 -8.94 0.55
C PRO A 59 18.60 -9.33 0.74
N VAL A 60 17.75 -8.79 -0.12
CA VAL A 60 16.33 -9.06 -0.13
C VAL A 60 16.06 -10.31 -0.96
N PRO A 61 15.19 -11.23 -0.51
CA PRO A 61 14.76 -12.33 -1.35
C PRO A 61 14.13 -11.84 -2.64
N THR A 62 14.60 -12.33 -3.79
CA THR A 62 14.12 -11.92 -5.12
C THR A 62 12.65 -12.27 -5.37
N ASN A 63 12.13 -13.26 -4.64
CA ASN A 63 10.75 -13.71 -4.74
C ASN A 63 9.80 -12.97 -3.78
N LEU A 64 10.30 -12.02 -2.97
CA LEU A 64 9.47 -11.22 -2.09
C LEU A 64 8.68 -10.17 -2.89
N THR A 65 7.46 -10.52 -3.27
CA THR A 65 6.60 -9.72 -4.15
C THR A 65 5.51 -8.95 -3.41
N HIS A 66 5.23 -9.29 -2.15
CA HIS A 66 4.14 -8.71 -1.38
C HIS A 66 4.68 -8.14 -0.07
N PHE A 67 4.42 -6.85 0.17
CA PHE A 67 4.93 -6.16 1.35
C PHE A 67 3.84 -5.36 2.06
N TYR A 68 3.71 -5.58 3.37
CA TYR A 68 2.87 -4.76 4.25
C TYR A 68 3.71 -4.09 5.33
N ARG A 69 3.60 -2.76 5.38
CA ARG A 69 4.19 -1.92 6.41
C ARG A 69 3.09 -1.24 7.25
N PRO A 70 2.68 -1.80 8.40
CA PRO A 70 1.60 -1.23 9.22
C PRO A 70 1.86 0.17 9.76
N TYR A 71 3.13 0.53 9.93
CA TYR A 71 3.54 1.87 10.35
C TYR A 71 4.72 2.29 9.49
N LEU A 72 4.54 3.36 8.73
CA LEU A 72 5.52 3.81 7.76
C LEU A 72 5.87 5.27 8.02
N LEU A 73 7.17 5.51 8.21
CA LEU A 73 7.74 6.84 8.26
C LEU A 73 8.09 7.26 6.82
N SER A 74 7.75 8.47 6.40
CA SER A 74 7.99 8.93 5.02
C SER A 74 9.47 8.79 4.62
N ARG A 75 10.39 9.05 5.54
CA ARG A 75 11.85 8.89 5.33
C ARG A 75 12.29 7.45 5.02
N GLN A 76 11.47 6.44 5.29
CA GLN A 76 11.78 5.03 5.02
C GLN A 76 11.42 4.62 3.58
N LEU A 77 10.64 5.44 2.88
CA LEU A 77 10.17 5.17 1.53
C LEU A 77 11.30 4.97 0.52
N PRO A 78 12.35 5.81 0.46
CA PRO A 78 13.45 5.60 -0.50
C PRO A 78 14.15 4.25 -0.28
N GLY A 79 14.28 3.82 0.98
CA GLY A 79 14.83 2.50 1.31
C GLY A 79 13.96 1.36 0.82
N ILE A 80 12.64 1.46 0.98
CA ILE A 80 11.68 0.47 0.45
C ILE A 80 11.77 0.39 -1.07
N VAL A 81 11.83 1.54 -1.75
CA VAL A 81 11.97 1.60 -3.22
C VAL A 81 13.27 0.94 -3.67
N ALA A 82 14.40 1.30 -3.06
CA ALA A 82 15.69 0.75 -3.44
C ALA A 82 15.76 -0.78 -3.26
N LEU A 83 15.12 -1.29 -2.21
CA LEU A 83 15.18 -2.70 -1.82
C LEU A 83 14.14 -3.58 -2.53
N LEU A 84 12.94 -3.06 -2.72
CA LEU A 84 11.77 -3.85 -3.13
C LEU A 84 11.11 -3.33 -4.42
N GLY A 85 11.38 -2.09 -4.81
CA GLY A 85 10.75 -1.41 -5.95
C GLY A 85 10.61 -2.26 -7.21
N PRO A 86 11.72 -2.82 -7.74
CA PRO A 86 11.70 -3.57 -9.00
C PRO A 86 10.85 -4.85 -8.99
N GLN A 87 10.58 -5.43 -7.81
CA GLN A 87 9.97 -6.76 -7.69
C GLN A 87 8.56 -6.76 -7.07
N LEU A 88 8.15 -5.71 -6.34
CA LEU A 88 6.85 -5.70 -5.69
C LEU A 88 5.70 -5.72 -6.69
N VAL A 89 4.76 -6.63 -6.42
CA VAL A 89 3.46 -6.77 -7.08
C VAL A 89 2.36 -6.17 -6.21
N SER A 90 2.50 -6.26 -4.90
CA SER A 90 1.50 -5.76 -3.95
C SER A 90 2.16 -5.02 -2.79
N LEU A 91 1.72 -3.78 -2.57
CA LEU A 91 2.19 -2.93 -1.50
C LEU A 91 1.02 -2.49 -0.64
N ARG A 92 1.10 -2.75 0.66
CA ARG A 92 0.20 -2.19 1.66
C ARG A 92 0.99 -1.30 2.61
N VAL A 93 0.51 -0.08 2.80
CA VAL A 93 1.08 0.87 3.75
C VAL A 93 0.00 1.24 4.76
N GLY A 94 0.35 1.08 6.02
CA GLY A 94 -0.51 1.47 7.13
C GLY A 94 -0.45 2.98 7.40
N GLU A 95 -0.93 3.37 8.58
CA GLU A 95 -1.05 4.78 8.95
C GLU A 95 0.31 5.51 8.93
N CYS A 96 0.33 6.68 8.26
CA CYS A 96 1.46 7.63 8.29
C CYS A 96 1.09 8.84 9.16
N PHE A 97 1.89 9.14 10.18
CA PHE A 97 1.63 10.26 11.08
C PHE A 97 1.72 11.62 10.36
N PRO A 98 0.83 12.59 10.67
CA PRO A 98 0.81 13.91 10.03
C PRO A 98 2.12 14.69 10.05
N ILE A 99 2.87 14.62 11.15
CA ILE A 99 4.11 15.37 11.37
C ILE A 99 5.21 14.91 10.41
N GLU A 100 5.12 13.69 9.89
CA GLU A 100 6.16 13.13 9.03
C GLU A 100 5.89 13.31 7.53
N ARG A 101 4.88 14.09 7.12
CA ARG A 101 4.44 14.20 5.71
C ARG A 101 5.16 15.30 4.91
N SER A 102 6.40 15.62 5.26
CA SER A 102 7.14 16.75 4.66
C SER A 102 7.39 16.59 3.16
N SER A 103 7.27 15.38 2.59
CA SER A 103 7.38 15.13 1.15
C SER A 103 6.56 13.89 0.76
N PRO A 104 5.26 14.03 0.46
CA PRO A 104 4.46 12.90 -0.02
C PRO A 104 4.97 12.42 -1.39
N TRP A 105 4.68 11.19 -1.78
CA TRP A 105 4.87 10.71 -3.16
C TRP A 105 3.76 11.22 -4.07
N SER A 106 4.01 11.38 -5.37
CA SER A 106 2.94 11.45 -6.35
C SER A 106 2.56 10.05 -6.83
N LEU A 107 1.45 9.93 -7.55
CA LEU A 107 1.15 8.69 -8.27
C LEU A 107 2.23 8.36 -9.31
N LEU A 108 2.86 9.37 -9.91
CA LEU A 108 3.99 9.16 -10.82
C LEU A 108 5.18 8.49 -10.10
N ASP A 109 5.50 8.95 -8.88
CA ASP A 109 6.55 8.33 -8.07
C ASP A 109 6.22 6.85 -7.80
N VAL A 110 4.97 6.54 -7.46
CA VAL A 110 4.54 5.15 -7.21
C VAL A 110 4.72 4.30 -8.47
N VAL A 111 4.16 4.71 -9.60
CA VAL A 111 4.22 3.90 -10.83
C VAL A 111 5.66 3.78 -11.33
N THR A 112 6.50 4.81 -11.15
CA THR A 112 7.90 4.81 -11.59
C THR A 112 8.75 3.87 -10.74
N ASN A 113 8.64 3.99 -9.42
CA ASN A 113 9.44 3.25 -8.46
C ASN A 113 9.01 1.77 -8.31
N PHE A 114 7.77 1.44 -8.65
CA PHE A 114 7.24 0.07 -8.58
C PHE A 114 6.69 -0.42 -9.92
N PRO A 115 7.56 -0.79 -10.88
CA PRO A 115 7.16 -1.17 -12.25
C PRO A 115 6.23 -2.38 -12.35
N ARG A 116 6.21 -3.25 -11.34
CA ARG A 116 5.42 -4.49 -11.35
C ARG A 116 4.17 -4.41 -10.46
N LEU A 117 3.93 -3.26 -9.82
CA LEU A 117 2.85 -3.08 -8.87
C LEU A 117 1.50 -3.26 -9.57
N ARG A 118 0.66 -4.09 -8.99
CA ARG A 118 -0.73 -4.35 -9.41
C ARG A 118 -1.73 -3.97 -8.35
N PHE A 119 -1.31 -3.91 -7.09
CA PHE A 119 -2.16 -3.55 -5.99
C PHE A 119 -1.45 -2.62 -5.02
N PHE A 120 -2.09 -1.51 -4.69
CA PHE A 120 -1.55 -0.53 -3.75
C PHE A 120 -2.61 -0.10 -2.75
N HIS A 121 -2.39 -0.47 -1.50
CA HIS A 121 -3.32 -0.21 -0.40
C HIS A 121 -2.73 0.78 0.58
N VAL A 122 -3.45 1.89 0.77
CA VAL A 122 -3.12 2.93 1.73
C VAL A 122 -4.18 2.96 2.84
N GLU A 123 -3.74 2.76 4.08
CA GLU A 123 -4.58 2.97 5.26
C GLU A 123 -4.57 4.47 5.61
N MET A 124 -5.75 5.08 5.58
CA MET A 124 -5.90 6.52 5.83
C MET A 124 -5.91 6.80 7.32
N PHE A 125 -5.23 7.88 7.71
CA PHE A 125 -5.26 8.38 9.08
C PHE A 125 -6.65 8.92 9.41
N HIS A 126 -7.10 8.71 10.64
CA HIS A 126 -8.38 9.20 11.09
C HIS A 126 -8.35 10.72 11.34
N THR A 127 -9.11 11.46 10.53
CA THR A 127 -9.43 12.87 10.78
C THR A 127 -10.94 13.07 10.79
N SER A 128 -11.44 14.06 11.53
CA SER A 128 -12.89 14.38 11.62
C SER A 128 -13.52 14.54 10.23
N LEU A 129 -12.79 15.15 9.30
CA LEU A 129 -13.13 15.21 7.88
C LEU A 129 -12.33 14.18 7.08
N PRO A 130 -12.91 13.57 6.03
CA PRO A 130 -12.15 12.79 5.07
C PRO A 130 -11.03 13.65 4.44
N SER A 131 -9.79 13.17 4.46
CA SER A 131 -8.69 13.89 3.82
C SER A 131 -7.69 12.93 3.19
N LEU A 132 -7.76 12.80 1.86
CA LEU A 132 -6.72 12.10 1.10
C LEU A 132 -5.39 12.86 1.09
N GLY A 133 -5.41 14.17 1.39
CA GLY A 133 -4.20 14.97 1.65
C GLY A 133 -3.47 14.59 2.94
N THR A 134 -4.03 13.69 3.74
CA THR A 134 -3.36 13.09 4.91
C THR A 134 -2.67 11.76 4.60
N THR A 135 -2.68 11.31 3.36
CA THR A 135 -1.99 10.09 2.99
C THR A 135 -0.52 10.35 2.66
N LEU A 136 0.23 9.26 2.53
CA LEU A 136 1.62 9.28 2.11
C LEU A 136 1.78 9.66 0.62
N VAL A 137 0.67 9.70 -0.13
CA VAL A 137 0.63 10.04 -1.55
C VAL A 137 -0.20 11.30 -1.75
N ASP A 138 0.38 12.29 -2.42
CA ASP A 138 -0.34 13.37 -3.06
C ASP A 138 -0.88 12.89 -4.40
N TRP A 139 -2.12 12.41 -4.39
CA TRP A 139 -2.84 11.88 -5.55
C TRP A 139 -3.02 12.91 -6.68
N PHE A 140 -2.74 14.19 -6.40
CA PHE A 140 -2.98 15.29 -7.31
C PHE A 140 -1.71 16.05 -7.69
N ARG A 141 -0.54 15.56 -7.32
CA ARG A 141 0.74 16.08 -7.81
C ARG A 141 1.10 15.46 -9.15
N ASP A 142 1.87 16.18 -9.96
CA ASP A 142 2.43 15.70 -11.24
C ASP A 142 1.39 15.31 -12.31
N ARG A 143 0.20 15.91 -12.26
CA ARG A 143 -0.94 15.61 -13.16
C ARG A 143 -0.62 15.74 -14.64
N GLN A 144 0.32 16.60 -15.02
CA GLN A 144 0.71 16.75 -16.43
C GLN A 144 1.64 15.63 -16.92
N ALA A 145 2.32 14.94 -16.01
CA ALA A 145 3.23 13.87 -16.33
C ALA A 145 2.52 12.51 -16.54
N SER A 146 1.24 12.38 -16.17
CA SER A 146 0.44 11.19 -16.50
C SER A 146 0.28 10.96 -18.01
N ARG A 147 0.59 11.99 -18.83
CA ARG A 147 0.62 11.92 -20.31
C ARG A 147 1.82 11.16 -20.86
N VAL A 148 2.87 10.96 -20.07
CA VAL A 148 4.00 10.10 -20.46
C VAL A 148 3.52 8.67 -20.27
N LEU A 149 3.17 7.98 -21.35
CA LEU A 149 2.74 6.59 -21.29
C LEU A 149 3.96 5.69 -21.08
N ILE A 150 4.02 5.04 -19.92
CA ILE A 150 4.95 3.95 -19.69
C ILE A 150 4.15 2.66 -19.68
N ALA A 151 4.44 1.73 -20.60
CA ALA A 151 3.77 0.44 -20.66
C ALA A 151 3.99 -0.32 -19.33
N ARG A 152 2.95 -0.37 -18.49
CA ARG A 152 2.96 -0.97 -17.15
C ARG A 152 1.61 -1.63 -16.85
N PRO A 153 1.55 -2.61 -15.94
CA PRO A 153 0.27 -3.10 -15.45
C PRO A 153 -0.51 -1.96 -14.78
N LYS A 154 -1.83 -1.95 -14.97
CA LYS A 154 -2.69 -1.06 -14.20
C LYS A 154 -2.73 -1.49 -12.74
N ILE A 155 -2.91 -0.52 -11.86
CA ILE A 155 -2.93 -0.69 -10.41
C ILE A 155 -4.38 -0.64 -9.91
N VAL A 156 -4.75 -1.61 -9.08
CA VAL A 156 -5.90 -1.52 -8.20
C VAL A 156 -5.50 -0.75 -6.94
N LEU A 157 -6.10 0.42 -6.73
CA LEU A 157 -5.87 1.22 -5.52
C LEU A 157 -6.87 0.84 -4.45
N ALA A 158 -6.42 0.71 -3.20
CA ALA A 158 -7.30 0.51 -2.06
C ALA A 158 -7.09 1.61 -1.01
N TRP A 159 -8.18 2.29 -0.62
CA TRP A 159 -8.19 3.30 0.43
C TRP A 159 -9.07 2.83 1.57
N THR A 160 -8.49 2.53 2.73
CA THR A 160 -9.28 2.05 3.88
C THR A 160 -9.08 2.91 5.11
N ASN A 161 -10.16 3.14 5.84
CA ASN A 161 -10.12 3.66 7.20
C ASN A 161 -10.57 2.56 8.18
N LYS A 162 -9.64 2.10 9.01
CA LYS A 162 -9.84 0.97 9.94
C LYS A 162 -10.36 1.38 11.32
N GLN A 163 -10.36 2.67 11.66
CA GLN A 163 -10.73 3.09 13.02
C GLN A 163 -12.25 3.20 13.18
N GLN A 164 -12.79 2.41 14.09
CA GLN A 164 -14.19 2.39 14.49
C GLN A 164 -14.42 3.41 15.62
N PHE A 165 -14.46 4.70 15.29
CA PHE A 165 -15.06 5.68 16.20
C PHE A 165 -16.52 5.88 15.84
N LEU A 166 -17.35 6.19 16.84
CA LEU A 166 -18.78 6.52 16.67
C LEU A 166 -18.90 7.77 15.81
N ARG A 167 -19.03 7.58 14.49
CA ARG A 167 -19.45 8.63 13.57
C ARG A 167 -20.97 8.64 13.50
N THR A 168 -21.52 9.83 13.30
CA THR A 168 -22.93 9.92 12.92
C THR A 168 -23.10 9.42 11.49
N GLU A 169 -24.28 8.91 11.14
CA GLU A 169 -24.62 8.50 9.77
C GLU A 169 -24.31 9.61 8.75
N LYS A 170 -24.58 10.87 9.12
CA LYS A 170 -24.24 12.05 8.30
C LYS A 170 -22.74 12.13 7.98
N GLN A 171 -21.87 11.88 8.95
CA GLN A 171 -20.41 11.92 8.74
C GLN A 171 -19.92 10.74 7.89
N GLU A 172 -20.60 9.61 7.88
CA GLU A 172 -20.31 8.50 6.97
C GLU A 172 -20.68 8.87 5.53
N ILE A 173 -21.88 9.44 5.33
CA ILE A 173 -22.34 9.87 4.00
C ILE A 173 -21.42 10.96 3.43
N GLU A 174 -21.03 11.94 4.24
CA GLU A 174 -20.07 12.99 3.83
C GLU A 174 -18.70 12.40 3.47
N TRP A 175 -18.28 11.34 4.15
CA TRP A 175 -17.06 10.62 3.85
C TRP A 175 -17.15 9.88 2.51
N ASP A 176 -18.24 9.15 2.27
CA ASP A 176 -18.46 8.42 1.00
C ASP A 176 -18.53 9.39 -0.18
N GLN A 177 -19.27 10.50 -0.05
CA GLN A 177 -19.36 11.53 -1.08
C GLN A 177 -18.00 12.18 -1.39
N TYR A 178 -17.19 12.42 -0.36
CA TYR A 178 -15.83 12.90 -0.54
C TYR A 178 -15.01 11.87 -1.30
N VAL A 179 -14.97 10.61 -0.85
CA VAL A 179 -14.11 9.60 -1.48
C VAL A 179 -14.55 9.31 -2.91
N ASP A 180 -15.85 9.29 -3.19
CA ASP A 180 -16.39 9.16 -4.54
C ASP A 180 -15.87 10.26 -5.47
N LYS A 181 -16.00 11.52 -5.07
CA LYS A 181 -15.53 12.66 -5.87
C LYS A 181 -14.04 12.56 -6.18
N PHE A 182 -13.25 12.07 -5.22
CA PHE A 182 -11.80 11.92 -5.38
C PHE A 182 -11.45 10.69 -6.22
N ALA A 183 -12.19 9.58 -6.08
CA ALA A 183 -12.01 8.37 -6.86
C ALA A 183 -12.27 8.64 -8.35
N VAL A 184 -13.38 9.32 -8.67
CA VAL A 184 -13.69 9.77 -10.04
C VAL A 184 -12.51 10.52 -10.62
N ARG A 185 -12.02 11.51 -9.88
CA ARG A 185 -10.96 12.38 -10.33
C ARG A 185 -9.64 11.64 -10.56
N VAL A 186 -9.23 10.78 -9.63
CA VAL A 186 -8.00 9.99 -9.77
C VAL A 186 -8.12 9.03 -10.96
N LEU A 187 -9.25 8.35 -11.12
CA LEU A 187 -9.49 7.45 -12.24
C LEU A 187 -9.46 8.18 -13.59
N THR A 188 -10.06 9.38 -13.68
CA THR A 188 -10.03 10.16 -14.93
C THR A 188 -8.63 10.69 -15.24
N GLU A 189 -7.90 11.19 -14.24
CA GLU A 189 -6.57 11.81 -14.44
C GLU A 189 -5.45 10.77 -14.65
N TRP A 190 -5.64 9.54 -14.16
CA TRP A 190 -4.65 8.46 -14.18
C TRP A 190 -5.21 7.17 -14.81
N ASP A 191 -6.15 7.29 -15.74
CA ASP A 191 -6.84 6.20 -16.44
C ASP A 191 -5.90 5.14 -17.05
N ASN A 192 -4.72 5.57 -17.48
CA ASN A 192 -3.68 4.72 -18.05
C ASN A 192 -2.95 3.86 -17.01
N TYR A 193 -2.98 4.27 -15.74
CA TYR A 193 -2.24 3.65 -14.65
C TYR A 193 -3.13 2.96 -13.62
N ILE A 194 -4.37 3.42 -13.46
CA ILE A 194 -5.29 2.92 -12.44
C ILE A 194 -6.40 2.13 -13.11
N GLU A 195 -6.60 0.90 -12.66
CA GLU A 195 -7.67 0.03 -13.15
C GLU A 195 -8.99 0.36 -12.46
N ARG A 196 -8.95 0.37 -11.13
CA ARG A 196 -10.10 0.61 -10.26
C ARG A 196 -9.64 1.12 -8.90
N ILE A 197 -10.55 1.78 -8.20
CA ILE A 197 -10.34 2.22 -6.83
C ILE A 197 -11.33 1.50 -5.94
N ILE A 198 -10.79 0.82 -4.94
CA ILE A 198 -11.56 0.19 -3.87
C ILE A 198 -11.44 1.08 -2.65
N TYR A 199 -12.54 1.33 -1.95
CA TYR A 199 -12.47 1.99 -0.67
C TYR A 199 -13.40 1.38 0.36
N ARG A 200 -13.04 1.56 1.63
CA ARG A 200 -13.88 1.15 2.76
C ARG A 200 -13.69 2.07 3.95
N HIS A 201 -14.81 2.39 4.58
CA HIS A 201 -14.84 3.07 5.86
C HIS A 201 -15.59 2.22 6.90
N SER A 202 -14.93 1.93 8.03
CA SER A 202 -15.57 1.34 9.22
C SER A 202 -16.38 0.06 8.91
N ALA A 203 -17.66 0.01 9.31
CA ALA A 203 -18.56 -1.14 9.18
C ALA A 203 -19.20 -1.29 7.78
N ARG A 204 -18.97 -0.35 6.85
CA ARG A 204 -19.50 -0.44 5.48
C ARG A 204 -18.79 -1.56 4.70
N PRO A 205 -19.44 -2.15 3.69
CA PRO A 205 -18.79 -3.06 2.77
C PRO A 205 -17.71 -2.33 1.95
N TYR A 206 -16.86 -3.10 1.28
CA TYR A 206 -15.93 -2.53 0.31
C TYR A 206 -16.70 -2.05 -0.91
N ILE A 207 -16.31 -0.90 -1.43
CA ILE A 207 -16.89 -0.31 -2.64
C ILE A 207 -15.82 -0.26 -3.72
N SER A 208 -16.15 -0.79 -4.90
CA SER A 208 -15.33 -0.73 -6.10
C SER A 208 -15.83 0.37 -7.02
N VAL A 209 -14.91 1.16 -7.56
CA VAL A 209 -15.17 2.23 -8.52
C VAL A 209 -14.30 2.06 -9.76
N THR A 210 -14.94 2.05 -10.92
CA THR A 210 -14.29 1.92 -12.24
C THR A 210 -14.81 2.98 -13.22
N LEU A 211 -14.10 3.19 -14.32
CA LEU A 211 -14.60 3.93 -15.48
C LEU A 211 -15.09 2.94 -16.53
N ASP A 212 -16.33 3.12 -16.98
CA ASP A 212 -16.87 2.38 -18.11
C ASP A 212 -16.18 2.83 -19.41
N ALA A 213 -15.66 1.86 -20.16
CA ALA A 213 -15.06 2.09 -21.47
C ALA A 213 -16.09 2.46 -22.56
N ALA A 214 -17.39 2.20 -22.33
CA ALA A 214 -18.45 2.50 -23.29
C ALA A 214 -18.81 4.00 -23.36
N GLY A 215 -18.44 4.79 -22.36
CA GLY A 215 -18.57 6.25 -22.37
C GLY A 215 -17.32 6.89 -22.97
N GLY A 216 -17.36 7.27 -24.26
CA GLY A 216 -16.26 7.99 -24.91
C GLY A 216 -15.78 9.21 -24.10
N MET A 217 -14.51 9.62 -24.29
CA MET A 217 -13.79 10.71 -23.58
C MET A 217 -14.47 11.26 -22.31
N GLY A 218 -14.57 10.40 -21.28
CA GLY A 218 -15.21 10.74 -20.01
C GLY A 218 -16.01 9.59 -19.40
N GLY A 219 -15.44 8.37 -19.42
CA GLY A 219 -16.09 7.12 -19.03
C GLY A 219 -17.01 7.25 -17.82
N GLN A 220 -18.21 6.66 -17.93
CA GLN A 220 -19.20 6.74 -16.86
C GLN A 220 -18.69 6.00 -15.63
N LEU A 221 -18.84 6.59 -14.45
CA LEU A 221 -18.43 5.95 -13.22
C LEU A 221 -19.35 4.77 -12.91
N VAL A 222 -18.77 3.58 -12.75
CA VAL A 222 -19.49 2.39 -12.27
C VAL A 222 -19.06 2.12 -10.84
N LYS A 223 -20.04 2.14 -9.94
CA LYS A 223 -19.88 1.91 -8.50
C LYS A 223 -20.63 0.64 -8.11
N ALA A 224 -19.94 -0.29 -7.45
CA ALA A 224 -20.53 -1.53 -6.97
C ALA A 224 -19.93 -1.93 -5.62
N GLU A 225 -20.68 -2.72 -4.86
CA GLU A 225 -20.11 -3.43 -3.71
C GLU A 225 -19.07 -4.45 -4.19
N ASP A 226 -17.87 -4.41 -3.62
CA ASP A 226 -16.80 -5.36 -3.89
C ASP A 226 -16.90 -6.53 -2.91
N THR A 227 -17.50 -7.63 -3.35
CA THR A 227 -17.74 -8.82 -2.52
C THR A 227 -16.50 -9.72 -2.40
N ASP A 228 -15.52 -9.55 -3.29
CA ASP A 228 -14.27 -10.31 -3.28
C ASP A 228 -13.23 -9.68 -2.33
N MET A 229 -13.29 -8.35 -2.16
CA MET A 229 -12.33 -7.62 -1.35
C MET A 229 -12.42 -8.02 0.14
N ARG A 230 -11.26 -8.38 0.69
CA ARG A 230 -11.07 -8.78 2.09
C ARG A 230 -9.73 -8.30 2.61
N ASP A 231 -9.53 -8.42 3.92
CA ASP A 231 -8.38 -7.82 4.58
C ASP A 231 -7.03 -8.44 4.17
N ASP A 232 -7.02 -9.67 3.67
CA ASP A 232 -5.86 -10.37 3.12
C ASP A 232 -5.81 -10.38 1.58
N TYR A 233 -6.74 -9.71 0.88
CA TYR A 233 -6.80 -9.66 -0.59
C TYR A 233 -5.45 -9.30 -1.21
N TRP A 234 -4.76 -8.34 -0.60
CA TRP A 234 -3.45 -7.88 -1.03
C TRP A 234 -2.42 -9.02 -1.19
N LYS A 235 -2.54 -10.13 -0.45
CA LYS A 235 -1.64 -11.30 -0.51
C LYS A 235 -1.85 -12.20 -1.72
N HIS A 236 -2.99 -12.04 -2.41
CA HIS A 236 -3.44 -12.95 -3.46
C HIS A 236 -3.42 -12.34 -4.86
N VAL A 237 -2.93 -11.10 -4.98
CA VAL A 237 -2.76 -10.36 -6.25
C VAL A 237 -1.58 -10.90 -7.05
#